data_AF-A0A382L2S8-F1
#
_entry.id   AF-A0A382L2S8-F1
#
_cell.length_a   1.000
_cell.length_b   1.000
_cell.length_c   1.000
_cell.angle_alpha   90.00
_cell.angle_beta   90.00
_cell.angle_gamma   90.00
#
_symmetry.space_group_name_H-M   'P 1'
#
loop_
_entity.id
_entity.type
_entity.pdbx_description
1 polymer ?
#
loop_
_entity_poly.entity_id
_entity_poly.type
_entity_poly.pdbx_seq_one_letter_code
_entity_poly.pdbx_strand_id
1 'polypeptide(L)' 'MKIDIDKDIRKAKTISSKFYHSPKIYKKLRNLFDKSWQFIGDTSLLDKNNAHPGILLDGML' A
#
# COMPACT_ATOMS: atom_id res chain seq x y z
N MET A 1 10.39 12.33 11.38
CA MET A 1 10.63 11.03 12.01
C MET A 1 11.68 10.33 11.17
N LYS A 2 12.83 10.00 11.75
CA LYS A 2 13.86 9.22 11.06
C LYS A 2 13.39 7.76 11.11
N ILE A 3 13.24 7.13 9.95
CA ILE A 3 12.97 5.69 9.85
C ILE A 3 14.34 5.03 9.80
N ASP A 4 14.63 4.19 10.78
CA ASP A 4 15.89 3.45 10.82
C ASP A 4 15.71 2.14 10.07
N ILE A 5 16.39 2.01 8.94
CA ILE A 5 16.35 0.82 8.08
C ILE A 5 17.81 0.38 7.90
N ASP A 6 18.12 -0.82 8.40
CA ASP A 6 19.43 -1.42 8.17
C ASP A 6 19.59 -1.73 6.67
N LYS A 7 20.74 -1.38 6.11
CA LYS A 7 21.05 -1.66 4.70
C LYS A 7 21.22 -3.15 4.45
N ASP A 8 21.65 -3.92 5.46
CA ASP A 8 21.69 -5.37 5.41
C ASP A 8 20.33 -5.92 5.85
N ILE A 9 19.55 -6.45 4.90
CA ILE A 9 18.21 -6.98 5.16
C ILE A 9 18.22 -8.12 6.20
N ARG A 10 19.34 -8.82 6.38
CA ARG A 10 19.49 -9.89 7.40
C ARG A 10 19.53 -9.35 8.82
N LYS A 11 19.80 -8.05 9.00
CA LYS A 11 19.87 -7.34 10.29
C LYS A 11 18.71 -6.37 10.48
N ALA A 12 17.99 -6.08 9.41
CA ALA A 12 16.86 -5.16 9.44
C ALA A 12 15.78 -5.63 10.43
N LYS A 13 15.18 -4.67 11.11
CA LYS A 13 14.07 -4.89 12.05
C LYS A 13 12.82 -4.23 11.51
N THR A 14 11.67 -4.65 12.00
CA THR A 14 10.42 -3.95 11.75
C THR A 14 10.52 -2.49 12.21
N ILE A 15 9.88 -1.60 11.46
CA ILE A 15 9.84 -0.19 11.81
C ILE A 15 9.10 -0.02 13.16
N SER A 16 9.45 1.01 13.94
CA SER A 16 8.76 1.33 15.19
C SER A 16 7.24 1.38 15.02
N SER A 17 6.49 0.92 16.04
CA SER A 17 5.01 0.94 16.08
C SER A 17 4.39 2.29 15.73
N LYS A 18 5.08 3.39 16.07
CA LYS A 18 4.67 4.77 15.72
C LYS A 18 4.46 4.97 14.21
N PHE A 19 5.16 4.22 13.36
CA PHE A 19 4.99 4.29 11.92
C PHE A 19 3.59 3.84 11.49
N TYR A 20 3.14 2.70 12.00
CA TYR A 20 1.87 2.08 11.64
C TYR A 20 0.65 2.82 12.20
N HIS A 21 0.80 3.48 13.36
CA HIS A 21 -0.32 4.18 14.01
C HIS A 21 -0.37 5.69 13.75
N SER A 22 0.61 6.28 13.05
CA SER A 22 0.63 7.73 12.84
C SER A 22 -0.31 8.15 11.70
N PRO A 23 -1.35 8.96 11.96
CA PRO A 23 -2.24 9.46 10.90
C PRO A 23 -1.49 10.31 9.87
N LYS A 24 -0.43 11.00 10.30
CA LYS A 24 0.42 11.84 9.44
C LYS A 24 1.22 10.99 8.45
N ILE A 25 1.72 9.83 8.87
CA ILE A 25 2.46 8.92 7.99
C ILE A 25 1.50 8.26 7.01
N TYR A 26 0.35 7.78 7.50
CA TYR A 26 -0.70 7.25 6.65
C TYR A 26 -1.10 8.19 5.51
N LYS A 27 -1.38 9.47 5.80
CA LYS A 27 -1.71 10.47 4.77
C LYS A 27 -0.61 10.65 3.72
N LYS A 28 0.66 10.55 4.11
CA LYS A 28 1.78 10.62 3.16
C LYS A 28 1.87 9.38 2.28
N LEU A 29 1.68 8.20 2.87
CA LEU A 29 1.67 6.94 2.13
C LEU A 29 0.48 6.85 1.18
N ARG A 30 -0.69 7.38 1.56
CA ARG A 30 -1.84 7.50 0.65
C ARG A 30 -1.52 8.31 -0.60
N ASN A 31 -0.91 9.48 -0.44
CA ASN A 31 -0.49 10.30 -1.59
C ASN A 31 0.57 9.62 -2.49
N LEU A 32 1.39 8.72 -1.92
CA LEU A 32 2.31 7.90 -2.71
C LEU A 32 1.55 6.80 -3.46
N PHE A 33 0.63 6.12 -2.77
CA PHE A 33 -0.23 5.08 -3.31
C PHE A 33 -1.03 5.59 -4.52
N ASP A 34 -1.64 6.78 -4.41
CA ASP A 34 -2.42 7.42 -5.47
C ASP A 34 -1.58 7.73 -6.74
N LYS A 35 -0.25 7.76 -6.62
CA LYS A 35 0.69 8.05 -7.72
C LYS A 35 1.41 6.81 -8.25
N SER A 36 1.06 5.63 -7.74
CA SER A 36 1.69 4.37 -8.14
C SER A 36 0.74 3.48 -8.91
N TRP A 37 1.29 2.64 -9.79
CA TRP A 37 0.54 1.60 -10.46
C TRP A 37 0.04 0.57 -9.45
N GLN A 38 -1.26 0.35 -9.43
CA GLN A 38 -1.89 -0.64 -8.57
C GLN A 38 -2.28 -1.86 -9.38
N PHE A 39 -1.91 -3.03 -8.86
CA PHE A 39 -2.39 -4.27 -9.42
C PHE A 39 -3.85 -4.49 -8.98
N ILE A 40 -4.76 -4.57 -9.95
CA ILE A 40 -6.21 -4.71 -9.72
C ILE A 40 -6.76 -6.11 -10.07
N GLY A 41 -5.87 -7.05 -10.46
CA GLY A 41 -6.23 -8.41 -10.80
C GLY A 41 -5.79 -8.84 -12.19
N ASP A 42 -6.06 -10.10 -12.52
CA ASP A 42 -5.76 -10.69 -13.82
C ASP A 42 -6.85 -10.39 -14.87
N THR A 43 -6.49 -10.52 -16.15
CA THR A 43 -7.42 -10.35 -17.28
C THR A 43 -8.62 -11.30 -17.25
N SER A 44 -8.52 -12.45 -16.58
CA SER A 44 -9.63 -13.40 -16.43
C SER A 44 -10.84 -12.81 -15.70
N LEU A 45 -10.67 -11.71 -14.96
CA LEU A 45 -11.77 -10.96 -14.34
C LEU A 45 -12.76 -10.40 -15.37
N LEU A 46 -12.36 -10.30 -16.63
CA LEU A 46 -13.14 -9.76 -17.72
C LEU A 46 -13.68 -10.83 -18.70
N ASP A 47 -13.47 -12.11 -18.42
CA ASP A 47 -13.88 -13.20 -19.32
C ASP A 47 -15.39 -13.25 -19.57
N LYS A 48 -16.19 -12.83 -18.58
CA LYS A 48 -17.66 -12.87 -18.64
C LYS A 48 -18.30 -11.52 -18.91
N ASN A 49 -17.64 -10.44 -18.53
CA ASN A 49 -18.13 -9.07 -18.63
C ASN A 49 -16.95 -8.13 -18.89
N ASN A 50 -17.19 -7.02 -19.57
CA ASN A 50 -16.16 -6.01 -19.83
C ASN A 50 -15.90 -5.04 -18.66
N ALA A 51 -16.52 -5.27 -17.49
CA ALA A 51 -16.35 -4.44 -16.30
C ALA A 51 -16.35 -5.31 -15.03
N HIS A 52 -15.47 -4.97 -14.09
CA HIS A 52 -15.36 -5.62 -12.78
C HIS A 52 -15.26 -4.57 -11.67
N PRO A 53 -16.39 -4.14 -11.06
CA PRO A 53 -16.35 -3.20 -9.96
C PRO A 53 -15.73 -3.87 -8.72
N GLY A 54 -14.81 -3.17 -8.06
CA GLY A 54 -14.14 -3.67 -6.86
C GLY A 54 -13.63 -2.54 -5.99
N ILE A 55 -13.47 -2.83 -4.71
CA ILE A 55 -12.80 -1.94 -3.75
C ILE A 55 -11.35 -2.39 -3.64
N LEU A 56 -10.42 -1.53 -4.02
CA LEU A 56 -8.99 -1.84 -4.00
C LEU A 56 -8.43 -1.90 -2.57
N LEU A 57 -8.85 -0.97 -1.72
CA LEU A 57 -8.52 -0.92 -0.29
C LEU A 57 -9.75 -0.48 0.49
N ASP A 58 -10.27 -1.41 1.29
CA ASP A 58 -11.42 -1.15 2.15
C ASP A 58 -11.09 -0.05 3.18
N GLY A 59 -11.98 0.92 3.31
CA GLY A 59 -11.79 2.11 4.15
C GLY A 59 -10.90 3.23 3.56
N MET A 60 -10.40 3.09 2.32
CA MET A 60 -9.72 4.17 1.59
C MET A 60 -10.56 4.84 0.51
N LEU A 61 -11.53 4.11 -0.04
CA LEU A 61 -12.45 4.49 -1.12
C LEU A 61 -13.90 4.25 -0.67
#